data_AF-A0AA41QKY8-F1
#
_entry.id   AF-A0AA41QKY8-F1
#
_cell.length_a   1.000
_cell.length_b   1.000
_cell.length_c   1.000
_cell.angle_alpha   90.00
_cell.angle_beta   90.00
_cell.angle_gamma   90.00
#
_symmetry.space_group_name_H-M   'P 1'
#
loop_
_entity.id
_entity.type
_entity.pdbx_description
1 polymer ?
#
loop_
_entity_poly.entity_id
_entity_poly.type
_entity_poly.pdbx_seq_one_letter_code
_entity_poly.pdbx_strand_id
1 'polypeptide(L)'
;MFRLATAIAALSLSLAPSFALAQEGGQFAEATETVPELIDLYEAADSECRLNPSPDVKVVVACVSRSIYGAALNERNWCMGREGEPNAMMEWHECEADSLRFPPVDFDG
;
A
#
# COMPACT_ATOMS: atom_id res chain seq x y z
N MET A 1 21.53 -35.04 52.46
CA MET A 1 20.91 -33.70 52.34
C MET A 1 22.05 -32.79 51.85
N PHE A 2 22.15 -32.25 50.64
CA PHE A 2 21.21 -31.84 49.58
C PHE A 2 21.87 -32.06 48.20
N ARG A 3 21.06 -32.37 47.17
CA ARG A 3 21.44 -32.44 45.75
C ARG A 3 21.22 -31.09 45.06
N LEU A 4 21.90 -30.90 43.91
CA LEU A 4 21.50 -30.29 42.61
C LEU A 4 22.68 -29.46 42.07
N ALA A 5 23.54 -30.00 41.21
CA ALA A 5 23.34 -30.22 39.77
C ALA A 5 23.10 -28.91 38.99
N THR A 6 24.19 -28.38 38.44
CA THR A 6 24.31 -27.36 37.40
C THR A 6 23.46 -27.68 36.17
N ALA A 7 22.65 -26.71 35.73
CA ALA A 7 22.15 -26.63 34.36
C ALA A 7 21.83 -25.17 34.03
N ILE A 8 22.80 -24.45 33.45
CA ILE A 8 22.53 -23.16 32.82
C ILE A 8 22.05 -23.48 31.41
N ALA A 9 20.74 -23.36 31.19
CA ALA A 9 20.13 -23.55 29.88
C ALA A 9 20.56 -22.40 28.95
N ALA A 10 21.23 -22.75 27.85
CA ALA A 10 21.51 -21.82 26.76
C ALA A 10 20.20 -21.51 26.02
N LEU A 11 19.69 -20.29 26.18
CA LEU A 11 18.53 -19.79 25.46
C LEU A 11 19.00 -19.23 24.11
N SER A 12 19.06 -20.09 23.09
CA SER A 12 19.33 -19.68 21.71
C SER A 12 18.13 -18.91 21.16
N LEU A 13 18.29 -17.59 21.07
CA LEU A 13 17.33 -16.66 20.47
C LEU A 13 17.37 -16.82 18.94
N SER A 14 16.43 -17.58 18.39
CA SER A 14 16.24 -17.74 16.96
C SER A 14 15.77 -16.41 16.34
N LEU A 15 16.64 -15.76 15.56
CA LEU A 15 16.22 -14.75 14.59
C LEU A 15 15.44 -15.46 13.48
N ALA A 16 14.11 -15.50 13.60
CA ALA A 16 13.27 -15.72 12.44
C ALA A 16 13.27 -14.43 11.61
N PRO A 17 13.59 -14.46 10.30
CA PRO A 17 13.30 -13.35 9.43
C PRO A 17 11.78 -13.20 9.41
N SER A 18 11.29 -12.06 9.88
CA SER A 18 9.89 -11.67 9.73
C SER A 18 9.62 -11.46 8.25
N PHE A 19 9.27 -12.53 7.53
CA PHE A 19 8.67 -12.41 6.21
C PHE A 19 7.35 -11.68 6.37
N ALA A 20 7.16 -10.67 5.51
CA ALA A 20 6.06 -9.72 5.44
C ALA A 20 4.75 -10.21 6.07
N LEU A 21 4.20 -9.41 6.99
CA LEU A 21 2.79 -9.51 7.31
C LEU A 21 2.02 -9.23 6.03
N ALA A 22 1.53 -10.27 5.37
CA ALA A 22 0.42 -10.13 4.44
C ALA A 22 -0.69 -9.44 5.23
N GLN A 23 -1.09 -8.26 4.78
CA GLN A 23 -2.18 -7.50 5.37
C GLN A 23 -3.46 -8.33 5.23
N GLU A 24 -3.85 -9.04 6.29
CA GLU A 24 -5.13 -9.75 6.30
C GLU A 24 -6.28 -8.74 6.20
N GLY A 25 -7.01 -8.76 5.08
CA GLY A 25 -8.31 -8.09 4.93
C GLY A 25 -8.28 -6.60 4.58
N GLY A 26 -7.66 -6.22 3.47
CA GLY A 26 -7.82 -4.89 2.88
C GLY A 26 -9.23 -4.64 2.31
N GLN A 27 -9.57 -3.37 2.06
CA GLN A 27 -10.85 -2.94 1.45
C GLN A 27 -11.09 -3.58 0.08
N PHE A 28 -10.03 -4.05 -0.59
CA PHE A 28 -10.06 -4.61 -1.93
C PHE A 28 -9.48 -6.03 -1.99
N ALA A 29 -9.58 -6.80 -0.91
CA ALA A 29 -9.02 -8.16 -0.83
C ALA A 29 -9.55 -9.13 -1.91
N GLU A 30 -10.79 -8.94 -2.35
CA GLU A 30 -11.44 -9.78 -3.38
C GLU A 30 -11.30 -9.22 -4.81
N ALA A 31 -10.59 -8.11 -5.00
CA ALA A 31 -10.40 -7.48 -6.31
C ALA A 31 -9.54 -8.37 -7.22
N THR A 32 -9.99 -8.57 -8.46
CA THR A 32 -9.35 -9.50 -9.41
C THR A 32 -8.25 -8.86 -10.25
N GLU A 33 -8.17 -7.54 -10.26
CA GLU A 33 -7.21 -6.76 -11.03
C GLU A 33 -5.78 -7.01 -10.54
N THR A 34 -4.88 -7.19 -11.50
CA THR A 34 -3.43 -7.27 -11.29
C THR A 34 -2.84 -5.89 -11.02
N VAL A 35 -1.60 -5.83 -10.53
CA VAL A 35 -0.88 -4.56 -10.32
C VAL A 35 -0.79 -3.73 -11.62
N PRO A 36 -0.39 -4.28 -12.79
CA PRO A 36 -0.35 -3.50 -14.02
C PRO A 36 -1.72 -2.96 -14.44
N GLU A 37 -2.79 -3.75 -14.32
CA GLU A 37 -4.15 -3.30 -14.66
C GLU A 37 -4.60 -2.14 -13.76
N LEU A 38 -4.28 -2.19 -12.46
CA LEU A 38 -4.60 -1.10 -11.54
C LEU A 38 -3.78 0.16 -11.82
N ILE A 39 -2.52 0.02 -12.25
CA ILE A 39 -1.70 1.15 -12.68
C ILE A 39 -2.34 1.81 -13.91
N ASP A 40 -2.72 1.04 -14.92
CA ASP A 40 -3.37 1.55 -16.13
C ASP A 40 -4.70 2.26 -15.80
N LEU A 41 -5.52 1.67 -14.91
CA LEU A 41 -6.76 2.26 -14.43
C LEU A 41 -6.52 3.56 -13.64
N TYR A 42 -5.49 3.57 -12.79
CA TYR A 42 -5.06 4.76 -12.07
C TYR A 42 -4.63 5.86 -13.04
N GLU A 43 -3.79 5.56 -14.03
CA GLU A 43 -3.27 6.53 -14.99
C GLU A 43 -4.38 7.12 -15.85
N ALA A 44 -5.34 6.30 -16.28
CA ALA A 44 -6.53 6.78 -16.99
C ALA A 44 -7.34 7.76 -16.12
N ALA A 45 -7.62 7.39 -14.87
CA ALA A 45 -8.37 8.25 -13.94
C ALA A 45 -7.59 9.53 -13.56
N ASP A 46 -6.28 9.41 -13.34
CA ASP A 46 -5.38 10.53 -13.04
C ASP A 46 -5.29 11.51 -14.20
N SER A 47 -5.26 11.04 -15.45
CA SER A 47 -5.21 11.91 -16.62
C SER A 47 -6.42 12.86 -16.73
N GLU A 48 -7.59 12.41 -16.28
CA GLU A 48 -8.83 13.19 -16.27
C GLU A 48 -8.95 14.07 -15.02
N CYS A 49 -8.45 13.60 -13.87
CA CYS A 49 -8.53 14.30 -12.58
C CYS A 49 -7.44 15.35 -12.38
N ARG A 50 -6.20 15.02 -12.73
CA ARG A 50 -5.01 15.77 -12.30
C ARG A 50 -5.01 17.16 -12.90
N LEU A 51 -4.91 18.16 -12.01
CA LEU A 51 -4.93 19.59 -12.36
C LEU A 51 -6.22 20.03 -13.07
N ASN A 52 -7.29 19.24 -13.00
CA ASN A 52 -8.59 19.57 -13.59
C ASN A 52 -9.54 20.08 -12.49
N PRO A 53 -9.84 21.40 -12.46
CA PRO A 53 -10.70 21.97 -11.42
C PRO A 53 -12.20 21.89 -11.76
N SER A 54 -12.59 21.26 -12.87
CA SER A 54 -13.98 21.21 -13.30
C SER A 54 -14.84 20.44 -12.27
N PRO A 55 -16.02 20.95 -11.89
CA PRO A 55 -16.96 20.24 -11.03
C PRO A 55 -17.80 19.21 -11.81
N ASP A 56 -17.52 18.99 -13.10
CA ASP A 56 -18.25 18.00 -13.90
C ASP A 56 -18.19 16.63 -13.24
N VAL A 57 -19.34 15.94 -13.22
CA VAL A 57 -19.48 14.62 -12.59
C VAL A 57 -18.39 13.64 -13.05
N LYS A 58 -18.02 13.67 -14.34
CA LYS A 58 -16.96 12.81 -14.88
C LYS A 58 -15.59 13.05 -14.23
N VAL A 59 -15.26 14.30 -13.90
CA VAL A 59 -13.99 14.69 -13.28
C VAL A 59 -13.99 14.29 -11.81
N VAL A 60 -15.11 14.52 -11.11
CA VAL A 60 -15.30 14.06 -9.73
C VAL A 60 -15.15 12.54 -9.64
N VAL A 61 -15.83 11.80 -10.52
CA VAL A 61 -15.71 10.33 -10.60
C VAL A 61 -14.26 9.92 -10.85
N ALA A 62 -13.57 10.54 -11.81
CA ALA A 62 -12.18 10.25 -12.10
C ALA A 62 -11.27 10.46 -10.87
N CYS A 63 -11.45 11.55 -10.12
CA CYS A 63 -10.66 11.80 -8.91
C CYS A 63 -10.91 10.80 -7.78
N VAL A 64 -12.16 10.38 -7.59
CA VAL A 64 -12.50 9.32 -6.62
C VAL A 64 -11.93 7.97 -7.08
N SER A 65 -12.12 7.60 -8.35
CA SER A 65 -11.57 6.38 -8.93
C SER A 65 -10.06 6.31 -8.80
N ARG A 66 -9.34 7.40 -9.08
CA ARG A 66 -7.89 7.52 -8.87
C ARG A 66 -7.49 7.15 -7.43
N SER A 67 -8.24 7.64 -6.45
CA SER A 67 -7.96 7.36 -5.03
C SER A 67 -8.23 5.89 -4.67
N ILE A 68 -9.30 5.30 -5.22
CA ILE A 68 -9.62 3.88 -5.07
C ILE A 68 -8.51 2.99 -5.64
N TYR A 69 -8.08 3.22 -6.87
CA TYR A 69 -7.03 2.40 -7.50
C TYR A 69 -5.70 2.55 -6.78
N GLY A 70 -5.35 3.75 -6.32
CA GLY A 70 -4.16 3.97 -5.49
C GLY A 70 -4.22 3.23 -4.15
N ALA A 71 -5.36 3.23 -3.47
CA ALA A 71 -5.55 2.47 -2.24
C ALA A 71 -5.46 0.95 -2.47
N ALA A 72 -6.07 0.45 -3.55
CA ALA A 72 -5.98 -0.95 -3.95
C ALA A 72 -4.55 -1.38 -4.29
N LEU A 73 -3.73 -0.49 -4.86
CA LEU A 73 -2.31 -0.73 -5.12
C LEU A 73 -1.49 -0.85 -3.82
N ASN A 74 -1.78 -0.03 -2.80
CA ASN A 74 -1.11 -0.16 -1.50
C ASN A 74 -1.31 -1.57 -0.89
N GLU A 75 -2.50 -2.15 -1.01
CA GLU A 75 -2.81 -3.50 -0.49
C GLU A 75 -2.02 -4.60 -1.21
N ARG A 76 -1.50 -4.32 -2.40
CA ARG A 76 -0.63 -5.19 -3.20
C ARG A 76 0.85 -4.85 -3.03
N ASN A 77 1.21 -4.11 -1.98
CA ASN A 77 2.56 -3.62 -1.70
C ASN A 77 3.14 -2.76 -2.84
N TRP A 78 2.32 -1.95 -3.50
CA TRP A 78 2.73 -1.05 -4.58
C TRP A 78 2.36 0.41 -4.29
N CYS A 79 3.35 1.32 -4.37
CA CYS A 79 3.27 2.70 -3.90
C CYS A 79 3.72 3.70 -4.97
N MET A 80 3.23 4.94 -4.90
CA MET A 80 3.55 6.02 -5.83
C MET A 80 4.51 7.02 -5.17
N GLY A 81 5.78 6.98 -5.58
CA GLY A 81 6.82 7.90 -5.10
C GLY A 81 7.22 7.73 -3.62
N ARG A 82 8.20 8.53 -3.22
CA ARG A 82 8.76 8.56 -1.86
C ARG A 82 8.67 9.92 -1.18
N GLU A 83 8.83 9.93 0.14
CA GLU A 83 8.94 11.16 0.93
C GLU A 83 10.04 12.09 0.38
N GLY A 84 9.69 13.35 0.14
CA GLY A 84 10.63 14.36 -0.37
C GLY A 84 10.89 14.31 -1.87
N GLU A 85 10.36 13.33 -2.59
CA GLU A 85 10.46 13.26 -4.05
C GLU A 85 9.58 14.34 -4.71
N PRO A 86 10.07 15.04 -5.76
CA PRO A 86 9.23 15.95 -6.52
C PRO A 86 8.10 15.19 -7.22
N ASN A 87 6.86 15.67 -7.12
CA ASN A 87 5.67 15.02 -7.72
C ASN A 87 5.84 14.63 -9.21
N ALA A 88 6.60 15.41 -9.98
CA ALA A 88 6.83 15.15 -11.41
C ALA A 88 7.77 13.97 -11.70
N MET A 89 8.45 13.44 -10.68
CA MET A 89 9.40 12.34 -10.78
C MET A 89 8.90 11.06 -10.13
N MET A 90 7.78 11.13 -9.38
CA MET A 90 7.23 9.98 -8.69
C MET A 90 6.83 8.90 -9.69
N GLU A 91 7.27 7.68 -9.42
CA GLU A 91 6.93 6.49 -10.17
C GLU A 91 6.29 5.45 -9.26
N TRP A 92 5.57 4.52 -9.88
CA TRP A 92 5.04 3.33 -9.23
C TRP A 92 6.16 2.35 -8.89
N HIS A 93 6.20 1.85 -7.65
CA HIS A 93 7.23 0.92 -7.20
C HIS A 93 6.75 0.01 -6.07
N GLU A 94 7.48 -1.06 -5.79
CA GLU A 94 7.22 -1.88 -4.59
C GLU A 94 7.42 -1.02 -3.33
N CYS A 95 6.46 -1.06 -2.42
CA CYS A 95 6.46 -0.17 -1.26
C CYS A 95 7.67 -0.42 -0.35
N GLU A 96 8.28 0.67 0.06
CA GLU A 96 9.36 0.73 1.05
C GLU A 96 8.89 1.53 2.28
N ALA A 97 9.80 1.73 3.24
CA ALA A 97 9.51 2.43 4.49
C ALA A 97 9.15 3.91 4.26
N ASP A 98 9.78 4.54 3.28
CA ASP A 98 9.62 5.96 2.89
C ASP A 98 8.65 6.16 1.71
N SER A 99 7.96 5.10 1.29
CA SER A 99 6.93 5.20 0.26
C SER A 99 5.73 6.02 0.69
N LEU A 100 5.25 6.85 -0.23
CA LEU A 100 3.95 7.50 -0.08
C LEU A 100 2.82 6.52 -0.39
N ARG A 101 1.74 6.61 0.37
CA ARG A 101 0.58 5.73 0.29
C ARG A 101 -0.70 6.54 0.16
N PHE A 102 -1.62 6.06 -0.66
CA PHE A 102 -2.99 6.57 -0.68
C PHE A 102 -3.69 6.28 0.65
N PRO A 103 -4.54 7.18 1.16
CA PRO A 103 -5.36 6.88 2.33
C PRO A 103 -6.39 5.78 1.98
N PRO A 104 -6.88 5.02 2.97
CA PRO A 104 -8.06 4.17 2.79
C PRO A 104 -9.25 4.98 2.28
N VAL A 105 -10.13 4.34 1.51
CA VAL A 105 -11.30 4.97 0.92
C VAL A 105 -12.44 5.00 1.94
N ASP A 106 -13.10 6.16 2.08
CA ASP A 106 -14.33 6.28 2.85
C ASP A 106 -15.54 6.05 1.95
N PHE A 107 -16.31 5.01 2.23
CA PHE A 107 -17.53 4.65 1.49
C PHE A 107 -18.82 5.04 2.22
N ASP A 108 -18.74 5.49 3.47
CA ASP A 108 -19.93 5.66 4.33
C ASP A 108 -20.60 7.03 4.17
N GLY A 109 -19.90 8.02 3.61
CA GLY A 109 -20.49 9.32 3.20
C GLY A 109 -20.79 10.29 4.32
#